data_AF-A0A923EX58-F1
#
_entry.id   AF-A0A923EX58-F1
#
_cell.length_a   1.000
_cell.length_b   1.000
_cell.length_c   1.000
_cell.angle_alpha   90.00
_cell.angle_beta   90.00
_cell.angle_gamma   90.00
#
_symmetry.space_group_name_H-M   'P 1'
#
loop_
_entity.id
_entity.type
_entity.pdbx_description
1 polymer ?
#
loop_
_entity_poly.entity_id
_entity_poly.type
_entity_poly.pdbx_seq_one_letter_code
_entity_poly.pdbx_strand_id
1 'polypeptide(L)'
;MPRILTLPADGPVIAGESDATDLLGDAFAHEAELVAIPVERLDPEFFRLRSGLAGAVTQKFAQYGVRLAIVGDVSRWTAEPGPVADWVRESNAGHQLRFVADAADLG
;
A
#
# COMPACT_ATOMS: atom_id res chain seq x y z
N MET A 1 6.00 -7.82 17.68
CA MET A 1 6.13 -6.82 16.59
C MET A 1 5.97 -7.60 15.30
N PRO A 2 5.12 -7.14 14.37
CA PRO A 2 4.88 -7.90 13.15
C PRO A 2 6.15 -7.95 12.30
N ARG A 3 6.33 -9.02 11.52
CA ARG A 3 7.42 -9.05 10.54
C ARG A 3 7.06 -8.18 9.33
N ILE A 4 7.89 -7.18 9.05
CA ILE A 4 7.64 -6.19 8.00
C ILE A 4 8.62 -6.40 6.85
N LEU A 5 8.09 -6.52 5.63
CA LEU A 5 8.87 -6.43 4.40
C LEU A 5 8.80 -5.01 3.87
N THR A 6 9.90 -4.26 3.96
CA THR A 6 9.99 -2.90 3.43
C THR A 6 10.65 -2.92 2.05
N LEU A 7 9.97 -2.36 1.06
CA LEU A 7 10.50 -2.23 -0.28
C LEU A 7 11.40 -0.98 -0.38
N PRO A 8 12.50 -1.03 -1.14
CA PRO A 8 13.28 0.16 -1.45
C PRO A 8 12.49 1.07 -2.41
N ALA A 9 12.72 2.38 -2.36
CA ALA A 9 11.97 3.35 -3.15
C ALA A 9 12.31 3.33 -4.65
N ASP A 10 13.52 2.89 -5.02
CA ASP A 10 14.05 2.84 -6.39
C ASP A 10 13.73 1.53 -7.14
N GLY A 11 12.78 0.75 -6.63
CA GLY A 11 12.32 -0.50 -7.24
C GLY A 11 11.28 -0.33 -8.36
N PRO A 12 10.87 -1.44 -9.02
CA PRO A 12 9.90 -1.38 -10.11
C PRO A 12 8.52 -0.87 -9.65
N VAL A 13 7.85 -0.14 -10.53
CA VAL A 13 6.50 0.40 -10.27
C VAL A 13 5.47 -0.73 -10.19
N ILE A 14 4.52 -0.60 -9.27
CA ILE A 14 3.35 -1.45 -9.09
C ILE A 14 2.23 -0.81 -9.89
N ALA A 15 1.96 -1.38 -11.06
CA ALA A 15 0.97 -0.87 -12.02
C ALA A 15 -0.21 -1.84 -12.21
N GLY A 16 -0.15 -3.04 -11.60
CA GLY A 16 -1.22 -4.02 -11.74
C GLY A 16 -1.24 -5.13 -10.69
N GLU A 17 -2.18 -6.03 -10.90
CA GLU A 17 -2.42 -7.19 -10.03
C GLU A 17 -1.30 -8.23 -10.02
N SER A 18 -0.53 -8.35 -11.11
CA SER A 18 0.61 -9.26 -11.18
C SER A 18 1.71 -8.80 -10.23
N ASP A 19 2.05 -7.51 -10.25
CA ASP A 19 3.05 -6.92 -9.35
C ASP A 19 2.67 -7.14 -7.88
N ALA A 20 1.39 -6.96 -7.54
CA ALA A 20 0.91 -7.24 -6.18
C ALA A 20 1.05 -8.72 -5.79
N THR A 21 0.92 -9.64 -6.76
CA THR A 21 1.07 -11.09 -6.51
C THR A 21 2.52 -11.46 -6.28
N ASP A 22 3.43 -10.87 -7.06
CA ASP A 22 4.87 -11.08 -6.91
C ASP A 22 5.32 -10.60 -5.53
N LEU A 23 4.85 -9.43 -5.09
CA LEU A 23 5.11 -8.91 -3.74
C LEU A 23 4.54 -9.79 -2.62
N LEU A 24 3.39 -10.43 -2.83
CA LEU A 24 2.85 -11.41 -1.89
C LEU A 24 3.75 -12.66 -1.82
N GLY A 25 4.29 -13.10 -2.95
CA GLY A 25 5.29 -14.16 -3.00
C GLY A 25 6.52 -13.82 -2.16
N ASP A 26 7.06 -12.61 -2.33
CA ASP A 26 8.18 -12.12 -1.52
C ASP A 26 7.81 -12.03 -0.04
N ALA A 27 6.62 -11.54 0.29
CA ALA A 27 6.13 -11.46 1.66
C ALA A 27 6.10 -12.85 2.31
N PHE A 28 5.57 -13.86 1.63
CA PHE A 28 5.54 -15.23 2.14
C PHE A 28 6.94 -15.83 2.29
N ALA A 29 7.84 -15.59 1.34
CA ALA A 29 9.22 -16.05 1.43
C ALA A 29 9.97 -15.47 2.64
N HIS A 30 9.60 -14.25 3.06
CA HIS A 30 10.15 -13.60 4.25
C HIS A 30 9.30 -13.83 5.51
N GLU A 31 8.18 -14.56 5.43
CA GLU A 31 7.14 -14.67 6.47
C GLU A 31 6.64 -13.30 6.99
N ALA A 32 6.57 -12.31 6.10
CA ALA A 32 6.10 -10.97 6.43
C ALA A 32 4.57 -10.94 6.63
N GLU A 33 4.15 -10.25 7.68
CA GLU A 33 2.74 -10.01 8.01
C GLU A 33 2.25 -8.65 7.50
N LEU A 34 3.19 -7.79 7.11
CA LEU A 34 2.98 -6.45 6.59
C LEU A 34 3.99 -6.18 5.48
N VAL A 35 3.52 -5.66 4.34
CA VAL A 35 4.40 -5.12 3.30
C VAL A 35 4.31 -3.61 3.32
N ALA A 36 5.45 -2.95 3.41
CA ALA A 36 5.59 -1.50 3.36
C ALA A 36 6.09 -1.08 1.97
N ILE A 37 5.22 -0.40 1.23
CA ILE A 37 5.43 0.02 -0.15
C ILE A 37 5.65 1.54 -0.17
N PRO A 38 6.81 2.03 -0.60
CA PRO A 38 7.04 3.45 -0.84
C PRO A 38 6.05 3.99 -1.87
N VAL A 39 5.54 5.20 -1.64
CA VAL A 39 4.56 5.85 -2.51
C VAL A 39 5.11 6.05 -3.93
N GLU A 40 6.43 6.17 -4.08
CA GLU A 40 7.15 6.27 -5.36
C GLU A 40 7.02 5.01 -6.22
N ARG A 41 6.75 3.86 -5.60
CA ARG A 41 6.53 2.60 -6.31
C ARG A 41 5.10 2.40 -6.78
N LEU A 42 4.17 3.31 -6.46
CA LEU A 42 2.79 3.20 -6.91
C LEU A 42 2.61 3.97 -8.22
N ASP A 43 2.02 3.31 -9.21
CA ASP A 43 1.57 4.02 -10.41
C ASP A 43 0.58 5.14 -10.03
N PRO A 44 0.64 6.34 -10.63
CA PRO A 44 -0.32 7.41 -10.34
C PRO A 44 -1.80 6.98 -10.45
N GLU A 45 -2.11 6.00 -11.29
CA GLU A 45 -3.44 5.40 -11.44
C GLU A 45 -3.95 4.72 -10.17
N PHE A 46 -3.08 4.36 -9.24
CA PHE A 46 -3.45 3.83 -7.92
C PHE A 46 -4.34 4.83 -7.17
N PHE A 47 -3.99 6.12 -7.23
CA PHE A 47 -4.75 7.18 -6.56
C PHE A 47 -5.95 7.65 -7.38
N ARG A 48 -6.07 7.25 -8.64
CA ARG A 48 -7.28 7.46 -9.44
C ARG A 48 -8.27 6.34 -9.14
N LEU A 49 -8.99 6.37 -8.00
CA LEU A 49 -9.82 5.25 -7.51
C LEU A 49 -10.77 4.61 -8.55
N ARG A 50 -11.26 5.38 -9.54
CA ARG A 50 -12.05 4.87 -10.67
C ARG A 50 -11.29 3.94 -11.63
N SER A 51 -9.97 3.86 -11.54
CA SER A 51 -9.11 2.93 -12.29
C SER A 51 -9.32 1.48 -11.85
N GLY A 52 -9.74 1.29 -10.59
CA GLY A 52 -9.82 -0.02 -9.95
C GLY A 52 -8.47 -0.55 -9.43
N LEU A 53 -7.34 0.11 -9.74
CA LEU A 53 -6.01 -0.39 -9.38
C LEU A 53 -5.82 -0.48 -7.86
N ALA A 54 -6.14 0.58 -7.11
CA ALA A 54 -6.07 0.54 -5.64
C ALA A 54 -6.91 -0.58 -5.03
N GLY A 55 -8.13 -0.77 -5.54
CA GLY A 55 -9.01 -1.85 -5.10
C GLY A 55 -8.42 -3.22 -5.38
N ALA A 56 -7.93 -3.45 -6.60
CA ALA A 56 -7.37 -4.73 -7.01
C ALA A 56 -6.12 -5.11 -6.19
N VAL A 57 -5.19 -4.15 -6.00
CA VAL A 57 -3.99 -4.36 -5.18
C VAL A 57 -4.38 -4.65 -3.73
N THR A 58 -5.17 -3.79 -3.10
CA THR A 58 -5.53 -3.94 -1.68
C THR A 58 -6.36 -5.19 -1.40
N GLN A 59 -7.25 -5.56 -2.31
CA GLN A 59 -8.04 -6.78 -2.21
C GLN A 59 -7.16 -8.03 -2.24
N LYS A 60 -6.09 -8.06 -3.05
CA LYS A 60 -5.13 -9.18 -3.03
C LYS A 60 -4.46 -9.31 -1.66
N PHE A 61 -3.90 -8.22 -1.13
CA PHE A 61 -3.30 -8.24 0.20
C PHE A 61 -4.27 -8.78 1.27
N ALA A 62 -5.52 -8.27 1.28
CA ALA A 62 -6.55 -8.75 2.19
C ALA A 62 -6.92 -10.24 1.99
N GLN A 63 -7.06 -10.70 0.74
CA GLN A 63 -7.38 -12.09 0.41
C GLN A 63 -6.33 -13.08 0.92
N TYR A 64 -5.06 -12.68 0.87
CA TYR A 64 -3.92 -13.47 1.30
C TYR A 64 -3.55 -13.26 2.77
N GLY A 65 -4.28 -12.43 3.49
CA GLY A 65 -4.07 -12.19 4.92
C GLY A 65 -2.80 -11.40 5.26
N VAL A 66 -2.20 -10.72 4.27
CA VAL A 66 -1.01 -9.88 4.45
C VAL A 66 -1.46 -8.43 4.51
N ARG A 67 -1.05 -7.69 5.55
CA ARG A 67 -1.39 -6.28 5.65
C ARG A 67 -0.55 -5.44 4.70
N LEU A 68 -1.08 -4.28 4.33
CA LEU A 68 -0.42 -3.33 3.45
C LEU A 68 -0.19 -1.99 4.14
N ALA A 69 1.01 -1.43 3.98
CA ALA A 69 1.32 -0.05 4.32
C ALA A 69 1.84 0.68 3.08
N ILE A 70 1.29 1.85 2.81
CA ILE A 70 1.86 2.81 1.86
C ILE A 70 2.65 3.84 2.67
N VAL A 71 3.93 3.99 2.33
CA VAL A 71 4.87 4.82 3.07
C VAL A 71 5.29 6.01 2.21
N GLY A 72 5.17 7.22 2.75
CA GLY A 72 5.59 8.45 2.09
C GLY A 72 4.48 9.50 2.04
N ASP A 73 4.82 10.68 1.48
CA ASP A 73 3.89 11.80 1.44
C ASP A 73 2.80 11.61 0.38
N VAL A 74 1.55 11.52 0.86
CA VAL A 74 0.34 11.45 0.02
C VAL A 74 -0.43 12.78 -0.05
N SER A 75 0.10 13.86 0.52
CA SER A 75 -0.54 15.19 0.59
C SER A 75 -0.99 15.67 -0.80
N ARG A 76 -0.21 15.38 -1.85
CA ARG A 76 -0.55 15.76 -3.23
C ARG A 76 -1.92 15.22 -3.71
N TRP A 77 -2.41 14.11 -3.12
CA TRP A 77 -3.71 13.53 -3.45
C TRP A 77 -4.77 13.74 -2.37
N THR A 78 -4.38 14.17 -1.17
CA THR A 78 -5.27 14.29 -0.01
C THR A 78 -5.42 15.72 0.52
N ALA A 79 -4.74 16.71 -0.09
CA ALA A 79 -4.80 18.10 0.33
C ALA A 79 -6.22 18.68 0.27
N GLU A 80 -7.01 18.26 -0.72
CA GLU A 80 -8.41 18.65 -0.88
C GLU A 80 -9.34 17.50 -0.45
N PRO A 81 -10.48 17.81 0.19
CA PRO A 81 -11.51 16.82 0.48
C PRO A 81 -11.96 16.09 -0.79
N GLY A 82 -12.14 14.78 -0.70
CA GLY A 82 -12.60 13.97 -1.82
C GLY A 82 -12.35 12.49 -1.63
N PRO A 83 -12.67 11.67 -2.65
CA PRO A 83 -12.67 10.22 -2.52
C PRO A 83 -11.33 9.63 -2.06
N VAL A 84 -10.20 10.18 -2.49
CA VAL A 84 -8.86 9.70 -2.07
C VAL A 84 -8.58 10.07 -0.62
N ALA A 85 -8.87 11.31 -0.22
CA ALA A 85 -8.71 11.76 1.16
C ALA A 85 -9.59 10.96 2.12
N ASP A 86 -10.85 10.70 1.74
CA ASP A 86 -11.76 9.86 2.51
C ASP A 86 -11.26 8.42 2.60
N TRP A 87 -10.83 7.83 1.49
CA TRP A 87 -10.31 6.48 1.46
C TRP A 87 -9.05 6.31 2.31
N VAL A 88 -8.12 7.27 2.28
CA VAL A 88 -6.93 7.27 3.15
C VAL A 88 -7.32 7.34 4.63
N ARG A 89 -8.27 8.23 4.99
CA ARG A 89 -8.78 8.37 6.36
C ARG A 89 -9.45 7.09 6.86
N GLU A 90 -10.31 6.49 6.04
CA GLU A 90 -11.00 5.24 6.36
C GLU A 90 -10.03 4.06 6.49
N SER A 91 -9.06 3.97 5.57
CA SER A 91 -8.02 2.94 5.61
C SER A 91 -7.22 3.03 6.92
N ASN A 92 -6.78 4.24 7.29
CA ASN A 92 -6.04 4.48 8.54
C ASN A 92 -6.84 4.19 9.82
N ALA A 93 -8.18 4.17 9.76
CA ALA A 93 -9.02 3.72 10.88
C ALA A 93 -9.15 2.19 10.94
N GLY A 94 -8.88 1.50 9.83
CA GLY A 94 -8.86 0.04 9.74
C GLY A 94 -7.51 -0.58 10.11
N HIS A 95 -7.39 -1.89 9.86
CA HIS A 95 -6.19 -2.69 10.20
C HIS A 95 -5.49 -3.31 8.97
N GLN A 96 -6.16 -3.33 7.81
CA GLN A 96 -5.68 -4.02 6.61
C GLN A 96 -4.76 -3.16 5.74
N LEU A 97 -5.04 -1.85 5.65
CA LEU A 97 -4.28 -0.88 4.87
C LEU A 97 -3.97 0.34 5.73
N ARG A 98 -2.74 0.82 5.74
CA ARG A 98 -2.36 2.10 6.36
C ARG A 98 -1.55 2.96 5.41
N PHE A 99 -1.68 4.27 5.56
CA PHE A 99 -0.86 5.30 4.94
C PHE A 99 -0.09 6.01 6.06
N VAL A 100 1.23 5.99 5.97
CA VAL A 100 2.14 6.62 6.94
C VAL A 100 3.17 7.48 6.23
N ALA A 101 3.62 8.55 6.88
CA ALA A 101 4.63 9.43 6.30
C ALA A 101 6.02 8.79 6.33
N ASP A 102 6.32 8.04 7.40
CA ASP A 102 7.61 7.37 7.61
C ASP A 102 7.39 5.90 7.95
N ALA A 103 8.30 5.02 7.50
CA ALA A 103 8.29 3.61 7.85
C ALA A 103 8.48 3.38 9.36
N ALA A 104 9.11 4.32 10.07
CA ALA A 104 9.24 4.32 11.52
C ALA A 104 7.89 4.31 12.26
N ASP A 105 6.80 4.78 11.61
CA ASP A 105 5.45 4.81 12.19
C ASP A 105 4.70 3.45 12.10
N LEU A 106 5.35 2.42 11.53
CA LEU A 106 4.77 1.09 11.35
C LEU A 106 4.89 0.19 12.59
N GLY A 107 5.70 0.58 13.59
CA GLY A 107 5.84 -0.09 14.88
C GLY A 107 7.17 -0.79 15.06
#